data_AF-A0AAJ0IXZ7-F1
#
_entry.id   AF-A0AAJ0IXZ7-F1
#
_cell.length_a   1.000
_cell.length_b   1.000
_cell.length_c   1.000
_cell.angle_alpha   90.00
_cell.angle_beta   90.00
_cell.angle_gamma   90.00
#
_symmetry.space_group_name_H-M   'P 1'
#
loop_
_entity.id
_entity.type
_entity.pdbx_description
1 polymer ?
#
loop_
_entity_poly.entity_id
_entity_poly.type
_entity_poly.pdbx_seq_one_letter_code
_entity_poly.pdbx_strand_id
1 'polypeptide(L)'
;MNIIDIDPAHSSDSGDQWWLATIGRTLIWARLRIKEAGTAEVLDSDGKTLAYDSEDTARAALFDAEFVALDGLDEEDALMRGFSLHEISPPRGDTDADLRERMVVSMGGRA
;
A
#
# COMPACT_ATOMS: atom_id res chain seq x y z
N MET A 1 13.80 -1.19 37.72
CA MET A 1 12.72 -0.20 37.60
C MET A 1 12.89 0.49 36.26
N ASN A 2 12.01 0.15 35.30
CA ASN A 2 11.75 0.75 33.97
C ASN A 2 12.94 0.91 32.99
N ILE A 3 12.88 0.58 31.71
CA ILE A 3 11.78 0.26 30.79
C ILE A 3 12.37 -0.71 29.75
N ILE A 4 11.76 -1.88 29.58
CA ILE A 4 11.94 -2.73 28.40
C ILE A 4 10.66 -2.52 27.58
N ASP A 5 10.78 -2.65 26.26
CA ASP A 5 9.76 -2.44 25.23
C ASP A 5 9.59 -1.01 24.71
N ILE A 6 10.54 -0.60 23.85
CA ILE A 6 10.13 -0.03 22.58
C ILE A 6 10.09 -1.23 21.63
N ASP A 7 8.89 -1.76 21.37
CA ASP A 7 8.65 -2.70 20.28
C ASP A 7 9.32 -2.15 18.99
N PRO A 8 10.24 -2.88 18.35
CA PRO A 8 10.72 -2.54 17.02
C PRO A 8 9.75 -3.04 15.93
N ALA A 9 8.44 -2.96 16.14
CA ALA A 9 7.48 -2.97 15.04
C ALA A 9 7.52 -1.54 14.48
N HIS A 10 8.08 -1.20 13.32
CA HIS A 10 8.19 -1.91 12.06
C HIS A 10 9.53 -1.54 11.41
N SER A 11 10.49 -2.46 11.40
CA SER A 11 11.64 -2.34 10.48
C SER A 11 11.19 -2.81 9.09
N SER A 12 10.51 -1.93 8.34
CA SER A 12 10.21 -2.13 6.93
C SER A 12 10.72 -0.89 6.18
N ASP A 13 11.97 -0.96 5.74
CA ASP A 13 12.57 -0.14 4.68
C ASP A 13 12.06 1.31 4.56
N SER A 14 12.56 2.18 5.44
CA SER A 14 12.75 3.63 5.22
C SER A 14 11.64 4.49 4.58
N GLY A 15 10.36 4.21 4.84
CA GLY A 15 9.27 5.18 4.66
C GLY A 15 8.35 4.96 3.45
N ASP A 16 8.35 3.75 2.87
CA ASP A 16 7.25 3.35 1.98
C ASP A 16 6.09 2.66 2.71
N GLN A 17 4.88 3.15 2.44
CA GLN A 17 3.61 2.63 2.91
C GLN A 17 2.85 2.07 1.71
N TRP A 18 2.37 0.83 1.84
CA TRP A 18 1.56 0.20 0.80
C TRP A 18 0.08 0.45 1.03
N TRP A 19 -0.60 0.76 -0.06
CA TRP A 19 -2.02 1.03 -0.12
C TRP A 19 -2.65 0.12 -1.17
N LEU A 20 -3.90 -0.27 -0.94
CA LEU A 20 -4.63 -1.11 -1.86
C LEU A 20 -6.07 -0.64 -2.01
N ALA A 21 -6.59 -0.77 -3.23
CA ALA A 21 -7.99 -0.58 -3.55
C ALA A 21 -8.53 -1.85 -4.20
N THR A 22 -9.80 -2.14 -3.96
CA THR A 22 -10.48 -3.29 -4.56
C THR A 22 -11.64 -2.83 -5.42
N ILE A 23 -11.55 -3.12 -6.71
CA ILE A 23 -12.60 -2.79 -7.68
C ILE A 23 -13.13 -4.11 -8.25
N GLY A 24 -14.27 -4.56 -7.71
CA GLY A 24 -14.90 -5.82 -8.10
C GLY A 24 -14.06 -7.04 -7.76
N ARG A 25 -13.26 -7.52 -8.72
CA ARG A 25 -12.35 -8.68 -8.57
C ARG A 25 -10.89 -8.31 -8.86
N THR A 26 -10.60 -7.02 -8.95
CA THR A 26 -9.26 -6.51 -9.22
C THR A 26 -8.78 -5.80 -7.98
N LEU A 27 -7.64 -6.23 -7.46
CA LEU A 27 -6.91 -5.50 -6.44
C LEU A 27 -5.85 -4.65 -7.11
N ILE A 28 -5.80 -3.40 -6.71
CA ILE A 28 -4.90 -2.39 -7.24
C ILE A 28 -4.03 -1.92 -6.09
N TRP A 29 -2.73 -2.04 -6.24
CA TRP A 29 -1.73 -1.59 -5.29
C TRP A 29 -1.24 -0.18 -5.66
N ALA A 30 -0.97 0.61 -4.63
CA ALA A 30 -0.27 1.87 -4.71
C ALA A 30 0.79 1.95 -3.61
N ARG A 31 1.92 2.60 -3.89
CA ARG A 31 2.99 2.81 -2.90
C ARG A 31 3.10 4.29 -2.58
N LEU A 32 2.83 4.67 -1.35
CA LEU A 32 3.14 5.99 -0.82
C LEU A 32 4.57 5.97 -0.26
N ARG A 33 5.41 6.93 -0.63
CA ARG A 33 6.75 7.11 -0.09
C ARG A 33 6.93 8.54 0.40
N ILE A 34 7.40 8.70 1.63
CA ILE A 34 7.70 10.02 2.19
C ILE A 34 9.14 10.37 1.85
N LYS A 35 9.37 11.56 1.31
CA LYS A 35 10.70 12.06 0.97
C LYS A 35 11.27 12.96 2.06
N GLU A 36 12.58 13.08 2.04
CA GLU A 36 13.30 14.07 2.82
C GLU A 36 12.83 15.48 2.40
N ALA A 37 12.46 16.31 3.38
CA ALA A 37 11.73 17.59 3.26
C ALA A 37 10.19 17.54 3.42
N GLY A 38 9.60 16.39 3.78
CA GLY A 38 8.17 16.29 4.12
C GLY A 38 7.22 16.21 2.92
N THR A 39 7.76 16.17 1.71
CA THR A 39 7.03 15.86 0.48
C THR A 39 6.76 14.36 0.38
N ALA A 40 5.78 13.96 -0.43
CA ALA A 40 5.42 12.56 -0.61
C ALA A 40 5.27 12.20 -2.08
N GLU A 41 5.46 10.93 -2.40
CA GLU A 41 5.29 10.37 -3.73
C GLU A 41 4.37 9.16 -3.68
N VAL A 42 3.39 9.10 -4.58
CA VAL A 42 2.54 7.91 -4.75
C VAL A 42 2.86 7.28 -6.08
N LEU A 43 3.37 6.05 -6.07
CA LEU A 43 3.44 5.21 -7.25
C LEU A 43 2.11 4.50 -7.42
N ASP A 44 1.40 4.83 -8.51
CA ASP A 44 0.16 4.17 -8.90
C ASP A 44 0.42 2.92 -9.75
N SER A 45 -0.59 2.04 -9.84
CA SER A 45 -0.61 0.84 -10.66
C SER A 45 -0.30 1.02 -12.15
N ASP A 46 -0.54 2.20 -12.72
CA ASP A 46 -0.13 2.54 -14.09
C ASP A 46 1.40 2.70 -14.24
N GLY A 47 2.15 2.66 -13.13
CA GLY A 47 3.58 2.96 -13.07
C GLY A 47 3.86 4.47 -13.03
N LYS A 48 2.85 5.28 -12.71
CA LYS A 48 2.96 6.73 -12.60
C LYS A 48 3.30 7.13 -11.17
N THR A 49 4.40 7.86 -11.00
CA THR A 49 4.75 8.48 -9.72
C THR A 49 4.15 9.88 -9.64
N LEU A 50 3.24 10.08 -8.70
CA LEU A 50 2.58 11.35 -8.39
C LEU A 50 3.29 11.99 -7.20
N ALA A 51 3.86 13.18 -7.39
CA ALA A 51 4.47 13.95 -6.31
C ALA A 51 3.41 14.83 -5.62
N TYR A 52 3.47 14.87 -4.30
CA TYR A 52 2.62 15.65 -3.42
C TYR A 52 3.48 16.52 -2.51
N ASP A 53 2.95 17.70 -2.19
CA ASP A 53 3.61 18.67 -1.32
C ASP A 53 3.75 18.16 0.13
N SER A 54 2.82 17.30 0.57
CA SER A 54 2.78 16.74 1.92
C SER A 54 2.22 15.33 1.94
N GLU A 55 2.63 14.54 2.94
CA GLU A 55 2.10 13.21 3.24
C GLU A 55 0.58 13.21 3.41
N ASP A 56 0.04 14.18 4.14
CA ASP A 56 -1.40 14.29 4.42
C ASP A 56 -2.22 14.45 3.13
N THR A 57 -1.73 15.27 2.19
CA THR A 57 -2.35 15.44 0.86
C THR A 57 -2.29 14.17 0.04
N ALA A 58 -1.16 13.45 0.09
CA ALA A 58 -1.01 12.18 -0.63
C ALA A 58 -1.97 11.10 -0.08
N ARG A 59 -2.11 11.01 1.24
CA ARG A 59 -3.09 10.13 1.89
C ARG A 59 -4.52 10.51 1.54
N ALA A 60 -4.85 11.80 1.57
CA ALA A 60 -6.18 12.28 1.19
C ALA A 60 -6.55 11.90 -0.26
N ALA A 61 -5.60 12.03 -1.20
CA ALA A 61 -5.80 11.63 -2.59
C ALA A 61 -6.03 10.11 -2.74
N LEU A 62 -5.30 9.29 -1.96
CA LEU A 62 -5.51 7.84 -1.92
C LEU A 62 -6.90 7.48 -1.37
N PHE A 63 -7.33 8.11 -0.27
CA PHE A 63 -8.66 7.88 0.30
C PHE A 63 -9.79 8.29 -0.65
N ASP A 64 -9.66 9.41 -1.37
CA ASP A 64 -10.62 9.85 -2.40
C ASP A 64 -10.74 8.82 -3.53
N ALA A 65 -9.64 8.14 -3.86
CA ALA A 65 -9.57 7.08 -4.86
C ALA A 65 -9.91 5.67 -4.32
N GLU A 66 -10.53 5.57 -3.15
CA GLU A 66 -10.92 4.30 -2.49
C GLU A 66 -9.74 3.40 -2.03
N PHE A 67 -8.53 3.92 -1.98
CA PHE A 67 -7.38 3.18 -1.44
C PHE A 67 -7.38 3.22 0.09
N VAL A 68 -6.99 2.08 0.67
CA VAL A 68 -6.78 1.92 2.11
C VAL A 68 -5.37 1.46 2.42
N ALA A 69 -4.82 1.91 3.54
CA ALA A 69 -3.49 1.53 3.98
C ALA A 69 -3.47 0.03 4.35
N LEU A 70 -2.51 -0.71 3.79
CA LEU A 70 -2.32 -2.13 4.09
C LEU A 70 -2.05 -2.37 5.58
N ASP A 71 -1.29 -1.48 6.21
CA ASP A 71 -0.91 -1.56 7.63
C ASP A 71 -2.12 -1.43 8.57
N GLY A 72 -3.17 -0.73 8.13
CA GLY A 72 -4.42 -0.60 8.88
C GLY A 72 -5.49 -1.62 8.49
N LEU A 73 -5.14 -2.64 7.70
CA LEU A 73 -6.07 -3.66 7.24
C LEU A 73 -5.88 -4.95 8.04
N ASP A 74 -6.92 -5.36 8.75
CA ASP A 74 -6.97 -6.66 9.41
C ASP A 74 -7.60 -7.73 8.50
N GLU A 75 -7.49 -9.00 8.89
CA GLU A 75 -8.06 -10.13 8.14
C GLU A 75 -9.59 -10.00 7.98
N GLU A 76 -10.28 -9.51 9.01
CA GLU A 76 -11.73 -9.27 8.97
C GLU A 76 -12.09 -8.21 7.91
N ASP A 77 -11.32 -7.13 7.80
CA ASP A 77 -11.49 -6.07 6.81
C ASP A 77 -11.23 -6.53 5.38
N ALA A 78 -10.22 -7.40 5.20
CA ALA A 78 -9.92 -8.03 3.92
C ALA A 78 -11.09 -8.93 3.50
N LEU A 79 -11.57 -9.80 4.40
CA LEU A 79 -12.66 -10.72 4.13
C LEU A 79 -13.96 -9.98 3.80
N MET A 80 -14.27 -8.88 4.48
CA MET A 80 -15.40 -8.01 4.16
C MET A 80 -15.31 -7.41 2.74
N ARG A 81 -14.10 -7.16 2.24
CA ARG A 81 -13.84 -6.73 0.86
C ARG A 81 -13.81 -7.88 -0.14
N GLY A 82 -13.87 -9.14 0.33
CA GLY A 82 -13.94 -10.33 -0.51
C GLY A 82 -12.58 -10.93 -0.86
N PHE A 83 -11.55 -10.69 -0.05
CA PHE A 83 -10.22 -11.29 -0.23
C PHE A 83 -9.58 -11.67 1.10
N SER A 84 -8.61 -12.59 1.08
CA SER A 84 -7.84 -12.89 2.29
C SER A 84 -6.58 -12.06 2.33
N LEU A 85 -6.29 -11.40 3.47
CA LEU A 85 -5.07 -10.63 3.65
C LEU A 85 -3.81 -11.50 3.46
N HIS A 86 -3.88 -12.78 3.82
CA HIS A 86 -2.79 -13.75 3.65
C HIS A 86 -2.55 -14.20 2.19
N GLU A 87 -3.55 -14.04 1.32
CA GLU A 87 -3.44 -14.38 -0.11
C GLU A 87 -2.83 -13.24 -0.92
N ILE A 88 -2.74 -12.05 -0.32
CA ILE A 88 -2.19 -10.86 -0.94
C ILE A 88 -0.87 -10.52 -0.27
N SER A 89 0.03 -9.90 -1.02
CA SER A 89 1.29 -9.39 -0.49
C SER A 89 1.68 -8.16 -1.28
N PRO A 90 2.28 -7.15 -0.63
CA PRO A 90 2.74 -5.96 -1.33
C PRO A 90 3.70 -6.38 -2.44
N PRO A 91 3.60 -5.79 -3.64
CA PRO A 91 4.46 -6.14 -4.74
C PRO A 91 5.91 -5.84 -4.37
N ARG A 92 6.79 -6.79 -4.68
CA ARG A 92 8.23 -6.68 -4.46
C ARG A 92 8.92 -6.65 -5.80
N GLY A 93 9.88 -5.74 -5.94
CA GLY A 93 10.68 -5.55 -7.14
C GLY A 93 11.80 -4.53 -6.90
N ASP A 94 12.91 -4.67 -7.62
CA ASP A 94 14.04 -3.74 -7.57
C ASP A 94 13.75 -2.41 -8.30
N THR A 95 12.76 -2.40 -9.20
CA THR A 95 12.39 -1.22 -10.00
C THR A 95 10.88 -0.99 -9.99
N ASP A 96 10.49 0.26 -10.20
CA ASP A 96 9.09 0.69 -10.34
C ASP A 96 8.38 -0.08 -11.48
N ALA A 97 9.14 -0.44 -12.51
CA ALA A 97 8.66 -1.21 -13.64
C ALA A 97 8.36 -2.68 -13.29
N ASP A 98 9.07 -3.31 -12.35
CA ASP A 98 8.72 -4.65 -11.86
C ASP A 98 7.54 -4.58 -10.88
N LEU A 99 7.49 -3.51 -10.08
CA LEU A 99 6.36 -3.25 -9.18
C LEU A 99 5.06 -3.06 -9.96
N ARG A 100 5.03 -2.22 -11.00
CA ARG A 100 3.80 -1.94 -11.78
C ARG A 100 3.17 -3.21 -12.36
N GLU A 101 3.98 -4.16 -12.82
CA GLU A 101 3.48 -5.42 -13.39
C GLU A 101 2.80 -6.31 -12.35
N ARG A 102 3.09 -6.08 -11.06
CA ARG A 102 2.55 -6.80 -9.91
C ARG A 102 1.54 -5.96 -9.11
N MET A 103 1.36 -4.69 -9.46
CA MET A 103 0.46 -3.77 -8.77
C MET A 103 -1.01 -4.04 -9.09
N VAL A 104 -1.34 -4.67 -10.22
CA VAL A 104 -2.72 -5.03 -10.56
C VAL A 104 -2.88 -6.54 -10.46
N VAL A 105 -3.54 -6.99 -9.39
CA VAL A 105 -3.81 -8.41 -9.16
C VAL A 105 -5.28 -8.67 -9.47
N SER A 106 -5.52 -9.40 -10.56
CA SER A 106 -6.85 -9.95 -10.81
C SER A 106 -7.08 -11.14 -9.89
N MET A 107 -8.00 -11.01 -8.94
CA MET A 107 -8.54 -12.14 -8.17
C MET A 107 -9.44 -12.95 -9.10
N GLY A 108 -8.78 -13.70 -9.98
CA GLY A 108 -9.42 -14.60 -10.90
C GLY A 108 -10.07 -15.72 -10.09
N GLY A 109 -11.41 -15.76 -10.13
CA GLY A 109 -12.14 -16.96 -9.72
C GLY A 109 -11.58 -18.16 -10.50
N ARG A 110 -10.82 -19.00 -9.82
CA ARG A 110 -10.42 -20.33 -10.25
C ARG A 110 -10.47 -21.19 -9.00
N ALA A 111 -11.15 -22.33 -8.98
CA ALA A 111 -11.98 -23.02 -9.95
C ALA A 111 -12.91 -23.97 -9.16
#